data_AF-A0AAN0NDQ0-F1
#
_entry.id   AF-A0AAN0NDQ0-F1
#
_cell.length_a   1.000
_cell.length_b   1.000
_cell.length_c   1.000
_cell.angle_alpha   90.00
_cell.angle_beta   90.00
_cell.angle_gamma   90.00
#
_symmetry.space_group_name_H-M   'P 1'
#
loop_
_entity.id
_entity.type
_entity.pdbx_description
1 polymer ?
#
loop_
_entity_poly.entity_id
_entity_poly.type
_entity_poly.pdbx_seq_one_letter_code
_entity_poly.pdbx_strand_id
1 'polypeptide(L)'
;MQRWNEVKYTVTFETGGGTPVAPIKNVKYDQTIKEPAAPHREGYGFDGWYHDATFTRQWNFATDTVTDDTVPHALGITNVTT
;
A
#
# COMPACT_ATOMS: atom_id res chain seq x y z
N MET A 1 22.79 29.71 -0.81
CA MET A 1 21.35 29.40 -1.00
C MET A 1 21.23 27.89 -1.15
N GLN A 2 20.75 27.17 -0.13
CA GLN A 2 20.53 25.73 -0.24
C GLN A 2 19.25 25.53 -1.06
N ARG A 3 19.36 24.89 -2.24
CA ARG A 3 18.21 24.42 -3.02
C ARG A 3 17.65 23.22 -2.27
N TRP A 4 16.48 23.36 -1.66
CA TRP A 4 15.76 22.21 -1.12
C TRP A 4 15.33 21.35 -2.32
N ASN A 5 16.04 20.24 -2.56
CA ASN A 5 15.48 19.15 -3.34
C ASN A 5 14.36 18.56 -2.49
N GLU A 6 13.10 18.83 -2.84
CA GLU A 6 11.97 18.10 -2.25
C GLU A 6 12.22 16.61 -2.49
N VAL A 7 12.53 15.87 -1.41
CA VAL A 7 12.58 14.41 -1.46
C VAL A 7 11.16 13.93 -1.72
N LYS A 8 11.01 13.14 -2.78
CA LYS A 8 9.74 12.56 -3.17
C LYS A 8 9.84 11.05 -3.12
N TYR A 9 8.79 10.43 -2.64
CA TYR A 9 8.67 8.99 -2.45
C TYR A 9 7.84 8.36 -3.55
N THR A 10 8.13 7.08 -3.79
CA THR A 10 7.32 6.21 -4.62
C THR A 10 6.80 5.10 -3.73
N VAL A 11 5.47 4.99 -3.64
CA VAL A 11 4.81 3.93 -2.89
C VAL A 11 4.55 2.78 -3.85
N THR A 12 5.11 1.61 -3.55
CA THR A 12 4.91 0.35 -4.27
C THR A 12 4.00 -0.58 -3.48
N PHE A 13 3.25 -1.42 -4.18
CA PHE A 13 2.25 -2.29 -3.58
C PHE A 13 2.60 -3.76 -3.81
N GLU A 14 2.71 -4.53 -2.73
CA GLU A 14 2.96 -5.97 -2.79
C GLU A 14 1.65 -6.74 -2.71
N THR A 15 1.25 -7.42 -3.79
CA THR A 15 -0.09 -8.00 -3.90
C THR A 15 -0.17 -9.48 -3.50
N GLY A 16 0.96 -10.08 -3.09
CA GLY A 16 1.03 -11.49 -2.70
C GLY A 16 0.50 -12.44 -3.78
N GLY A 17 0.76 -12.16 -5.05
CA GLY A 17 0.28 -12.96 -6.19
C GLY A 17 -1.08 -12.57 -6.77
N GLY A 18 -1.69 -11.48 -6.30
CA GLY A 18 -2.82 -10.83 -6.98
C GLY A 18 -2.40 -9.97 -8.16
N THR A 19 -3.38 -9.43 -8.90
CA THR A 19 -3.15 -8.51 -10.03
C THR A 19 -2.25 -7.34 -9.61
N PRO A 20 -1.23 -6.96 -10.42
CA PRO A 20 -0.33 -5.86 -10.08
C PRO A 20 -1.09 -4.53 -9.87
N VAL A 21 -0.62 -3.75 -8.89
CA VAL A 21 -1.15 -2.42 -8.59
C VAL A 21 -0.11 -1.37 -8.96
N ALA A 22 -0.54 -0.33 -9.68
CA ALA A 22 0.36 0.72 -10.14
C ALA A 22 0.94 1.52 -8.93
N PRO A 23 2.25 1.82 -8.93
CA PRO A 23 2.85 2.59 -7.85
C PRO A 23 2.39 4.05 -7.88
N ILE A 24 2.27 4.65 -6.69
CA ILE A 24 1.99 6.08 -6.55
C ILE A 24 3.33 6.82 -6.47
N LYS A 25 3.57 7.71 -7.43
CA LYS A 25 4.83 8.46 -7.55
C LYS A 25 4.67 9.88 -7.03
N ASN A 26 5.79 10.53 -6.74
CA ASN A 26 5.85 11.94 -6.37
C ASN A 26 5.13 12.28 -5.06
N VAL A 27 5.04 11.34 -4.14
CA VAL A 27 4.42 11.59 -2.82
C VAL A 27 5.42 12.34 -1.94
N LYS A 28 4.98 13.36 -1.21
CA LYS A 28 5.84 14.07 -0.26
C LYS A 28 5.88 13.31 1.07
N TYR A 29 6.95 13.52 1.83
CA TYR A 29 7.03 13.06 3.21
C TYR A 29 5.80 13.53 4.01
N ASP A 30 5.29 12.66 4.88
CA ASP A 30 4.18 12.94 5.79
C ASP A 30 2.88 13.36 5.06
N GLN A 31 2.63 12.79 3.89
CA GLN A 31 1.37 12.94 3.17
C GLN A 31 0.62 11.61 3.07
N THR A 32 -0.70 11.69 3.14
CA THR A 32 -1.58 10.55 2.87
C THR A 32 -1.60 10.24 1.37
N ILE A 33 -1.97 9.00 1.05
CA ILE A 33 -2.17 8.53 -0.33
C ILE A 33 -3.62 8.14 -0.54
N LYS A 34 -4.09 8.21 -1.78
CA LYS A 34 -5.39 7.64 -2.14
C LYS A 34 -5.29 6.13 -2.16
N GLU A 35 -6.34 5.48 -1.67
CA GLU A 35 -6.48 4.03 -1.75
C GLU A 35 -6.42 3.59 -3.23
N PRO A 36 -5.55 2.63 -3.58
CA PRO A 36 -5.49 2.11 -4.92
C PRO A 36 -6.63 1.11 -5.18
N ALA A 37 -6.78 0.69 -6.43
CA ALA A 37 -7.69 -0.40 -6.75
C ALA A 37 -7.28 -1.69 -6.01
N ALA A 38 -8.26 -2.40 -5.47
CA ALA A 38 -8.05 -3.70 -4.84
C ALA A 38 -7.47 -4.70 -5.86
N PRO A 39 -6.38 -5.41 -5.52
CA PRO A 39 -5.86 -6.47 -6.38
C PRO A 39 -6.85 -7.64 -6.40
N HIS A 40 -6.94 -8.32 -7.54
CA HIS A 40 -7.70 -9.55 -7.67
C HIS A 40 -6.79 -10.77 -7.63
N ARG A 41 -7.15 -11.78 -6.85
CA ARG A 41 -6.50 -13.10 -6.82
C ARG A 41 -7.59 -14.17 -6.81
N GLU A 42 -7.61 -15.02 -7.82
CA GLU A 42 -8.63 -16.07 -7.96
C GLU A 42 -8.63 -16.99 -6.73
N GLY A 43 -9.82 -17.23 -6.14
CA GLY A 43 -9.98 -18.04 -4.93
C GLY A 43 -9.72 -17.31 -3.60
N TYR A 44 -9.44 -16.01 -3.62
CA TYR A 44 -9.16 -15.19 -2.43
C TYR A 44 -10.04 -13.93 -2.41
N GLY A 45 -10.46 -13.52 -1.21
CA GLY A 45 -11.06 -12.20 -0.97
C GLY A 45 -9.97 -11.19 -0.60
N PHE A 46 -10.04 -9.97 -1.12
CA PHE A 46 -9.16 -8.88 -0.70
C PHE A 46 -9.65 -8.30 0.62
N ASP A 47 -8.80 -8.31 1.65
CA ASP A 47 -9.14 -7.80 2.99
C ASP A 47 -8.67 -6.36 3.18
N GLY A 48 -7.44 -6.06 2.75
CA GLY A 48 -6.89 -4.71 2.85
C GLY A 48 -5.40 -4.62 2.56
N TRP A 49 -4.89 -3.39 2.67
CA TRP A 49 -3.46 -3.07 2.64
C TRP A 49 -2.91 -2.96 4.06
N TYR A 50 -1.67 -3.36 4.27
CA TYR A 50 -0.99 -3.46 5.57
C TYR A 50 0.39 -2.83 5.50
N HIS A 51 0.93 -2.38 6.63
CA HIS A 51 2.29 -1.81 6.72
C HIS A 51 3.38 -2.87 6.56
N ASP A 52 3.05 -4.15 6.72
CA ASP A 52 4.01 -5.23 6.81
C ASP A 52 3.45 -6.54 6.24
N ALA A 53 4.34 -7.45 5.86
CA ALA A 53 4.01 -8.77 5.33
C ALA A 53 3.51 -9.78 6.40
N THR A 54 3.49 -9.39 7.68
CA THR A 54 2.87 -10.17 8.75
C THR A 54 1.39 -9.82 8.94
N PHE A 55 0.90 -8.80 8.21
CA PHE A 55 -0.48 -8.36 8.16
C PHE A 55 -1.07 -8.00 9.53
N THR A 56 -0.24 -7.40 10.39
CA THR A 56 -0.65 -7.06 11.77
C THR A 56 -1.23 -5.65 11.89
N ARG A 57 -0.76 -4.71 11.06
CA ARG A 57 -1.24 -3.32 11.05
C ARG A 57 -1.79 -2.95 9.68
N GLN A 58 -3.11 -2.85 9.58
CA GLN A 58 -3.78 -2.36 8.38
C GLN A 58 -3.43 -0.89 8.12
N TRP A 59 -3.19 -0.56 6.86
CA TRP A 59 -2.97 0.80 6.39
C TRP A 59 -4.30 1.56 6.36
N ASN A 60 -4.35 2.70 7.04
CA ASN A 60 -5.48 3.60 7.04
C ASN A 60 -5.22 4.79 6.10
N PHE A 61 -5.82 4.79 4.91
CA PHE A 61 -5.64 5.84 3.90
C PHE A 61 -6.11 7.23 4.34
N ALA A 62 -6.92 7.35 5.40
CA ALA A 62 -7.35 8.63 5.93
C ALA A 62 -6.34 9.26 6.91
N THR A 63 -5.47 8.46 7.55
CA THR A 63 -4.62 8.94 8.66
C THR A 63 -3.16 8.56 8.53
N ASP A 64 -2.83 7.42 7.90
CA ASP A 64 -1.45 7.00 7.70
C ASP A 64 -0.80 7.80 6.57
N THR A 65 0.44 8.21 6.82
CA THR A 65 1.23 9.03 5.91
C THR A 65 2.47 8.30 5.43
N VAL A 66 2.95 8.69 4.24
CA VAL A 66 4.16 8.13 3.64
C VAL A 66 5.39 8.66 4.37
N THR A 67 6.13 7.74 4.96
CA THR A 67 7.47 7.94 5.55
C THR A 67 8.52 7.19 4.72
N ASP A 68 9.80 7.37 5.04
CA ASP A 68 10.92 6.84 4.24
C ASP A 68 10.83 5.33 3.91
N ASP A 69 10.23 4.51 4.77
CA ASP A 69 10.17 3.04 4.65
C ASP A 69 8.80 2.48 4.22
N THR A 70 7.97 3.26 3.52
CA THR A 70 6.58 2.88 3.23
C THR A 70 6.44 1.90 2.05
N VAL A 71 6.11 0.64 2.34
CA VAL A 71 5.67 -0.37 1.34
C VAL A 71 4.38 -1.04 1.83
N PRO A 72 3.20 -0.69 1.29
CA PRO A 72 1.96 -1.38 1.64
C PRO A 72 1.86 -2.79 1.04
N HIS A 73 1.47 -3.76 1.88
CA HIS A 73 1.30 -5.18 1.54
C HIS A 73 -0.18 -5.56 1.53
N ALA A 74 -0.66 -6.22 0.48
CA ALA A 74 -2.03 -6.72 0.41
C ALA A 74 -2.16 -8.05 1.16
N LEU A 75 -3.22 -8.19 1.95
CA LEU A 75 -3.67 -9.49 2.44
C LEU A 75 -4.85 -10.00 1.60
N GLY A 76 -4.72 -11.24 1.13
CA GLY A 76 -5.86 -12.02 0.63
C GLY A 76 -6.33 -13.00 1.71
N ILE A 77 -7.59 -12.90 2.13
CA ILE A 77 -8.20 -13.88 3.05
C ILE A 77 -8.82 -15.03 2.27
N THR A 78 -8.57 -16.26 2.73
CA THR A 78 -9.26 -17.48 2.27
C THR A 78 -10.44 -17.75 3.19
N ASN A 79 -11.54 -17.03 3.04
CA ASN A 79 -12.81 -17.45 3.62
C ASN A 79 -13.81 -17.75 2.51
N VAL A 80 -13.52 -18.77 1.70
CA VAL A 80 -14.56 -19.42 0.90
C VAL A 80 -15.23 -20.43 1.83
N THR A 81 -16.19 -19.97 2.63
CA THR A 81 -17.12 -20.89 3.28
C THR A 81 -18.16 -21.23 2.22
N THR A 82 -18.04 -22.40 1.59
CA THR A 82 -19.12 -23.01 0.81
C THR A 82 -20.08 -23.73 1.74
#